data_AF-A0A2E9LUS4-F1
#
_entry.id   AF-A0A2E9LUS4-F1
#
_cell.length_a   1.000
_cell.length_b   1.000
_cell.length_c   1.000
_cell.angle_alpha   90.00
_cell.angle_beta   90.00
_cell.angle_gamma   90.00
#
_symmetry.space_group_name_H-M   'P 1'
#
loop_
_entity.id
_entity.type
_entity.pdbx_description
1 polymer ?
#
loop_
_entity_poly.entity_id
_entity_poly.type
_entity_poly.pdbx_seq_one_letter_code
_entity_poly.pdbx_strand_id
1 'polypeptide(L)'
;MLGKYLYTVPFVWFGIQHFTNAAALAGMVPIPGGSLWVYLTGVCLLAASVSVYTGKHTALAMKLLGLLLLIIVVTIHVPAIMGGGAASWMTPMVHTTGLAGGAFVLAGLHEGS
;
A
#
# COMPACT_ATOMS: atom_id res chain seq x y z
N MET A 1 -1.75 20.06 -9.98
CA MET A 1 -0.55 19.22 -9.72
C MET A 1 -0.79 17.83 -10.31
N LEU A 2 -0.10 17.47 -11.41
CA LEU A 2 -0.26 16.16 -12.08
C LEU A 2 0.32 15.00 -11.25
N GLY A 3 1.37 15.27 -10.46
CA GLY A 3 2.11 14.25 -9.71
C GLY A 3 1.26 13.41 -8.77
N LYS A 4 0.23 13.98 -8.12
CA LYS A 4 -0.65 13.23 -7.21
C LYS A 4 -1.44 12.12 -7.93
N TYR A 5 -1.80 12.33 -9.20
CA TYR A 5 -2.51 11.32 -9.99
C TYR A 5 -1.57 10.24 -10.53
N LEU A 6 -0.34 10.60 -10.89
CA LEU A 6 0.69 9.62 -11.25
C LEU A 6 1.08 8.77 -10.06
N TYR A 7 1.18 9.38 -8.87
CA TYR A 7 1.45 8.69 -7.62
C TYR A 7 0.40 7.63 -7.29
N THR A 8 -0.86 7.80 -7.69
CA THR A 8 -1.92 6.80 -7.44
C THR A 8 -1.91 5.61 -8.39
N VAL A 9 -1.21 5.67 -9.53
CA VAL A 9 -1.21 4.61 -10.54
C VAL A 9 -0.81 3.24 -9.97
N PRO A 10 0.27 3.10 -9.17
CA PRO A 10 0.63 1.82 -8.57
C PRO A 10 -0.47 1.28 -7.65
N PHE A 11 -1.14 2.13 -6.87
CA PHE A 11 -2.17 1.68 -5.92
C PHE A 11 -3.45 1.23 -6.63
N VAL A 12 -3.79 1.83 -7.77
CA VAL A 12 -4.88 1.33 -8.62
C VAL A 12 -4.53 -0.06 -9.15
N TRP A 13 -3.34 -0.21 -9.72
CA TRP A 13 -2.87 -1.50 -10.26
C TRP A 13 -2.81 -2.58 -9.18
N PHE A 14 -2.09 -2.33 -8.08
CA PHE A 14 -1.98 -3.29 -6.98
C PHE A 14 -3.32 -3.53 -6.31
N GLY A 15 -4.16 -2.50 -6.15
CA GLY A 15 -5.51 -2.63 -5.63
C GLY A 15 -6.32 -3.67 -6.41
N ILE A 16 -6.32 -3.61 -7.74
CA ILE A 16 -6.96 -4.61 -8.61
C ILE A 16 -6.30 -5.99 -8.44
N GLN A 17 -4.96 -6.05 -8.41
CA GLN A 17 -4.23 -7.31 -8.26
C GLN A 17 -4.53 -8.05 -6.95
N HIS A 18 -4.91 -7.35 -5.88
CA HIS A 18 -5.33 -7.97 -4.63
C HIS A 18 -6.65 -8.73 -4.77
N PHE A 19 -7.52 -8.35 -5.73
CA PHE A 19 -8.75 -9.10 -6.00
C PHE A 19 -8.52 -10.29 -6.92
N THR A 20 -7.70 -10.11 -7.96
CA THR A 20 -7.45 -11.14 -8.98
C THR A 20 -6.46 -12.22 -8.51
N ASN A 21 -5.59 -11.92 -7.54
CA ASN A 21 -4.57 -12.84 -7.01
C ASN A 21 -4.74 -13.15 -5.51
N ALA A 22 -5.95 -12.98 -4.97
CA ALA A 22 -6.20 -13.08 -3.53
C ALA A 22 -5.75 -14.41 -2.90
N ALA A 23 -5.91 -15.52 -3.62
CA ALA A 23 -5.50 -16.85 -3.16
C ALA A 23 -3.97 -16.99 -3.11
N ALA A 24 -3.25 -16.46 -4.10
CA ALA A 24 -1.79 -16.52 -4.15
C ALA A 24 -1.14 -15.66 -3.06
N LEU A 25 -1.76 -14.53 -2.71
CA LEU A 25 -1.26 -13.61 -1.69
C LEU A 25 -1.67 -14.03 -0.26
N ALA A 26 -2.66 -14.89 -0.09
CA ALA A 26 -3.19 -15.27 1.22
C ALA A 26 -2.13 -15.86 2.15
N GLY A 27 -1.20 -16.66 1.60
CA GLY A 27 -0.11 -17.27 2.36
C GLY A 27 0.93 -16.28 2.89
N MET A 28 0.89 -15.02 2.43
CA MET A 28 1.80 -13.97 2.88
C MET A 28 1.27 -13.21 4.09
N VAL A 29 -0.01 -13.36 4.43
CA VAL A 29 -0.64 -12.65 5.55
C VAL A 29 -0.19 -13.31 6.86
N PRO A 30 0.48 -12.59 7.77
CA PRO A 30 1.08 -13.17 8.98
C PRO A 30 0.07 -13.38 10.12
N ILE A 31 -1.23 -13.28 9.82
CA ILE A 31 -2.33 -13.42 10.77
C ILE A 31 -3.46 -14.29 10.20
N PRO A 32 -4.26 -14.96 11.05
CA PRO A 32 -5.41 -15.73 10.60
C PRO A 32 -6.41 -14.88 9.79
N GLY A 33 -7.01 -15.47 8.76
CA GLY A 33 -8.02 -14.82 7.90
C GLY A 33 -7.70 -14.88 6.40
N GLY A 34 -6.46 -15.17 6.02
CA GLY A 34 -6.06 -15.45 4.64
C GLY A 34 -6.49 -14.35 3.65
N SER A 35 -7.23 -14.73 2.61
CA SER A 35 -7.67 -13.82 1.54
C SER A 35 -8.51 -12.64 2.01
N LEU A 36 -9.17 -12.71 3.18
CA LEU A 36 -9.93 -11.57 3.73
C LEU A 36 -9.04 -10.32 3.86
N TRP A 37 -7.85 -10.48 4.42
CA TRP A 37 -6.90 -9.39 4.61
C TRP A 37 -6.31 -8.89 3.29
N VAL A 38 -6.21 -9.77 2.29
CA VAL A 38 -5.77 -9.40 0.94
C VAL A 38 -6.82 -8.50 0.29
N TYR A 39 -8.09 -8.88 0.32
CA TYR A 39 -9.18 -8.04 -0.20
C TYR A 39 -9.27 -6.71 0.54
N LEU A 40 -9.15 -6.71 1.88
CA LEU A 40 -9.16 -5.48 2.67
C LEU A 40 -8.02 -4.55 2.27
N THR A 41 -6.81 -5.08 2.10
CA THR A 41 -5.66 -4.31 1.60
C THR A 41 -5.97 -3.73 0.22
N GLY A 42 -6.52 -4.53 -0.69
CA GLY A 42 -6.95 -4.06 -2.02
C GLY A 42 -7.95 -2.90 -1.97
N VAL A 43 -8.96 -2.99 -1.09
CA VAL A 43 -9.93 -1.91 -0.85
C VAL A 43 -9.23 -0.65 -0.36
N CYS A 44 -8.31 -0.75 0.61
CA CYS A 44 -7.57 0.40 1.13
C CYS A 44 -6.74 1.09 0.04
N LEU A 45 -6.06 0.34 -0.83
CA LEU A 45 -5.27 0.89 -1.95
C LEU A 45 -6.15 1.66 -2.96
N LEU A 46 -7.31 1.09 -3.30
CA LEU A 46 -8.26 1.73 -4.21
C LEU A 46 -8.93 2.94 -3.58
N ALA A 47 -9.35 2.85 -2.32
CA ALA A 47 -9.97 3.94 -1.58
C ALA A 47 -9.02 5.15 -1.45
N ALA A 48 -7.74 4.89 -1.17
CA ALA A 48 -6.70 5.91 -1.15
C ALA A 48 -6.48 6.57 -2.53
N SER A 49 -6.62 5.81 -3.61
CA SER A 49 -6.58 6.39 -4.96
C SER A 49 -7.80 7.28 -5.21
N VAL A 50 -9.00 6.79 -4.90
CA VAL A 50 -10.28 7.52 -5.07
C VAL A 50 -10.30 8.81 -4.25
N SER A 51 -9.75 8.83 -3.03
CA SER A 51 -9.68 10.06 -2.22
C SER A 51 -8.88 11.16 -2.93
N VAL A 52 -7.78 10.81 -3.61
CA VAL A 52 -6.95 11.78 -4.34
C VAL A 52 -7.69 12.37 -5.55
N TYR A 53 -8.49 11.56 -6.26
CA TYR A 53 -9.30 12.01 -7.40
C TYR A 53 -10.50 12.86 -6.97
N THR A 54 -11.16 12.50 -5.88
CA THR A 54 -12.33 13.22 -5.36
C THR A 54 -11.96 14.42 -4.50
N GLY A 55 -10.72 14.48 -4.01
CA GLY A 55 -10.23 15.47 -3.05
C GLY A 55 -10.72 15.26 -1.62
N LYS A 56 -11.60 14.28 -1.36
CA LYS A 56 -12.24 14.09 -0.06
C LYS A 56 -11.38 13.25 0.87
N HIS A 57 -11.16 13.72 2.09
CA HIS A 57 -10.38 13.02 3.12
C HIS A 57 -8.98 12.60 2.65
N THR A 58 -8.39 13.33 1.71
CA THR A 58 -7.11 12.96 1.07
C THR A 58 -6.00 12.85 2.11
N ALA A 59 -5.94 13.77 3.07
CA ALA A 59 -4.95 13.73 4.14
C ALA A 59 -5.05 12.45 4.99
N LEU A 60 -6.25 12.09 5.43
CA LEU A 60 -6.46 10.89 6.23
C LEU A 60 -6.15 9.63 5.42
N ALA A 61 -6.67 9.54 4.20
CA ALA A 61 -6.46 8.38 3.34
C ALA A 61 -4.98 8.15 3.01
N MET A 62 -4.22 9.23 2.76
CA MET A 62 -2.77 9.13 2.52
C MET A 62 -1.98 8.78 3.79
N LYS A 63 -2.38 9.27 4.97
CA LYS A 63 -1.78 8.83 6.26
C LYS A 63 -1.99 7.33 6.48
N LEU A 64 -3.22 6.86 6.28
CA LEU A 64 -3.57 5.44 6.43
C LEU A 64 -2.87 4.57 5.39
N LEU A 65 -2.77 5.03 4.13
CA LEU A 65 -2.02 4.34 3.08
C LEU A 65 -0.54 4.23 3.47
N GLY A 66 0.10 5.33 3.86
CA GLY A 66 1.50 5.31 4.30
C GLY A 66 1.73 4.34 5.46
N LEU A 67 0.85 4.36 6.47
CA LEU A 67 0.90 3.43 7.59
C LEU A 67 0.74 1.97 7.15
N LEU A 68 -0.24 1.68 6.29
CA LEU A 68 -0.47 0.34 5.73
C LEU A 68 0.76 -0.18 4.98
N LEU A 69 1.40 0.65 4.16
CA LEU A 69 2.61 0.29 3.43
C LEU A 69 3.79 0.00 4.38
N LEU A 70 3.93 0.77 5.47
CA LEU A 70 4.96 0.49 6.49
C LEU A 70 4.67 -0.80 7.27
N ILE A 71 3.40 -1.09 7.56
CA ILE A 71 3.00 -2.38 8.15
C ILE A 71 3.43 -3.51 7.21
N ILE A 72 3.14 -3.44 5.91
CA ILE A 72 3.56 -4.44 4.92
C ILE A 72 5.10 -4.60 4.91
N VAL A 73 5.85 -3.49 4.95
CA VAL A 73 7.32 -3.54 5.05
C VAL A 73 7.77 -4.34 6.26
N VAL A 74 7.23 -4.04 7.45
CA VAL A 74 7.66 -4.65 8.71
C VAL A 74 7.17 -6.09 8.84
N THR A 75 5.95 -6.41 8.39
CA THR A 75 5.33 -7.71 8.66
C THR A 75 5.48 -8.72 7.53
N ILE A 76 5.82 -8.27 6.31
CA ILE A 76 5.97 -9.14 5.14
C ILE A 76 7.39 -9.04 4.58
N HIS A 77 7.85 -7.85 4.19
CA HIS A 77 9.13 -7.73 3.49
C HIS A 77 10.33 -8.02 4.39
N VAL A 78 10.38 -7.44 5.60
CA VAL A 78 11.49 -7.66 6.55
C VAL A 78 11.64 -9.14 6.92
N PRO A 79 10.58 -9.86 7.35
CA PRO A 79 10.68 -11.29 7.62
C PRO A 79 11.11 -12.12 6.41
N ALA A 80 10.62 -11.78 5.21
CA ALA A 80 10.99 -12.50 3.99
C ALA A 80 12.48 -12.32 3.63
N ILE A 81 13.04 -11.14 3.87
CA ILE A 81 14.49 -10.88 3.74
C ILE A 81 15.27 -11.67 4.80
N MET A 82 14.83 -11.63 6.07
CA MET A 82 15.47 -12.35 7.17
C MET A 82 15.44 -13.87 6.97
N GLY A 83 14.43 -14.40 6.29
CA GLY A 83 14.31 -15.81 5.89
C GLY A 83 15.19 -16.21 4.70
N GLY A 84 16.14 -15.38 4.28
CA GLY A 84 17.07 -15.67 3.17
C GLY A 84 16.60 -15.20 1.80
N GLY A 85 15.43 -14.54 1.71
CA GLY A 85 14.85 -14.06 0.46
C GLY A 85 15.35 -12.67 0.00
N ALA A 86 16.50 -12.19 0.50
CA ALA A 86 16.97 -10.82 0.26
C ALA A 86 17.00 -10.43 -1.23
N ALA A 87 17.44 -11.34 -2.11
CA ALA A 87 17.51 -11.10 -3.55
C ALA A 87 16.13 -10.79 -4.19
N SER A 88 15.06 -11.37 -3.66
CA SER A 88 13.69 -11.18 -4.18
C SER A 88 12.93 -10.06 -3.47
N TRP A 89 13.25 -9.81 -2.19
CA TRP A 89 12.43 -8.94 -1.32
C TRP A 89 13.03 -7.56 -1.05
N MET A 90 14.31 -7.33 -1.35
CA MET A 90 14.95 -6.02 -1.14
C MET A 90 14.30 -4.90 -1.98
N THR A 91 14.10 -5.14 -3.28
CA THR A 91 13.48 -4.14 -4.18
C THR A 91 12.03 -3.84 -3.79
N PRO A 92 11.14 -4.84 -3.58
CA PRO A 92 9.80 -4.59 -3.05
C PRO A 92 9.79 -3.79 -1.75
N MET A 93 10.70 -4.08 -0.82
CA MET A 93 10.81 -3.36 0.45
C MET A 93 11.11 -1.88 0.23
N VAL A 94 12.20 -1.56 -0.49
CA VAL A 94 12.63 -0.18 -0.72
C VAL A 94 11.60 0.61 -1.52
N HIS A 95 11.01 -0.02 -2.55
CA HIS A 95 9.93 0.59 -3.32
C HIS A 95 8.72 0.94 -2.45
N THR A 96 8.29 0.02 -1.58
CA THR A 96 7.16 0.22 -0.69
C THR A 96 7.43 1.32 0.35
N THR A 97 8.65 1.38 0.88
CA THR A 97 9.07 2.46 1.79
C THR A 97 9.05 3.83 1.10
N GLY A 98 9.55 3.91 -0.15
CA GLY A 98 9.50 5.14 -0.94
C GLY A 98 8.07 5.60 -1.21
N LEU A 99 7.18 4.66 -1.57
CA LEU A 99 5.75 4.95 -1.73
C LEU A 99 5.12 5.42 -0.42
N ALA A 100 5.44 4.81 0.71
CA ALA A 100 4.94 5.25 2.02
C ALA A 100 5.35 6.69 2.33
N GLY A 101 6.62 7.06 2.07
CA GLY A 101 7.10 8.44 2.20
C GLY A 101 6.32 9.42 1.32
N GLY A 102 6.08 9.06 0.05
CA GLY A 102 5.24 9.84 -0.86
C GLY A 102 3.81 10.03 -0.34
N ALA A 103 3.25 9.03 0.35
CA ALA A 103 1.90 9.11 0.93
C ALA A 103 1.88 10.18 2.03
N PHE A 104 2.85 10.14 2.95
CA PHE A 104 2.92 11.11 4.04
C PHE A 104 3.16 12.54 3.54
N VAL A 105 3.98 12.72 2.50
CA VAL A 105 4.15 14.03 1.86
C VAL A 105 2.82 14.52 1.28
N LEU A 106 2.13 13.68 0.51
CA LEU A 106 0.85 14.05 -0.10
C LEU A 106 -0.24 14.31 0.96
N ALA A 107 -0.18 13.60 2.09
CA ALA A 107 -1.05 13.85 3.23
C ALA A 107 -0.83 15.23 3.84
N GLY A 108 0.43 15.61 4.06
CA GLY A 108 0.82 16.93 4.56
C GLY A 108 0.34 18.07 3.67
N LEU A 109 0.34 17.88 2.35
CA LEU A 109 -0.16 18.85 1.37
C LEU A 109 -1.69 19.02 1.38
N HIS A 110 -2.43 18.11 2.03
CA HIS A 110 -3.89 18.11 2.07
C HIS A 110 -4.43 18.28 3.50
N GLU A 111 -3.59 18.63 4.47
CA GLU A 111 -4.04 18.92 5.83
C GLU A 111 -5.03 20.11 5.81
N GLY A 112 -6.26 19.86 6.25
CA GLY A 112 -7.37 20.83 6.19
C GLY A 112 -8.44 20.55 5.11
N SER A 113 -8.35 19.44 4.37
CA SER A 113 -9.37 18.95 3.40
C SER A 113 -10.19 17.75 3.87
#